data_AF-A0A353X8L5-F1
#
_entry.id   AF-A0A353X8L5-F1
#
_cell.length_a   1.000
_cell.length_b   1.000
_cell.length_c   1.000
_cell.angle_alpha   90.00
_cell.angle_beta   90.00
_cell.angle_gamma   90.00
#
_symmetry.space_group_name_H-M   'P 1'
#
loop_
_entity.id
_entity.type
_entity.pdbx_description
1 polymer ?
#
loop_
_entity_poly.entity_id
_entity_poly.type
_entity_poly.pdbx_seq_one_letter_code
_entity_poly.pdbx_strand_id
1 'polypeptide(L)'
;MISFTDGARHRFGLDKYDFAVLYYDKETSVVGVELINDENAEGAIKLRKRETGGADIAAKSFVDYFGITPENTTMYNLSEGENERWIVWSLHDGVERKRGKRERGLA
;
A
#
# COMPACT_ATOMS: atom_id res chain seq x y z
N MET A 1 6.75 -2.73 -4.32
CA MET A 1 6.20 -2.97 -2.96
C MET A 1 5.28 -1.81 -2.65
N ILE A 2 4.15 -2.06 -2.01
CA ILE A 2 3.29 -1.01 -1.46
C ILE A 2 3.52 -1.02 0.05
N SER A 3 3.76 0.15 0.64
CA SER A 3 3.99 0.30 2.07
C SER A 3 2.97 1.26 2.68
N PHE A 4 2.34 0.82 3.76
CA PHE A 4 1.50 1.62 4.64
C PHE A 4 2.36 2.25 5.71
N THR A 5 2.15 3.53 5.99
CA THR A 5 2.81 4.21 7.11
C THR A 5 2.30 3.68 8.46
N ASP A 6 2.99 4.01 9.53
CA ASP A 6 2.56 3.67 10.90
C ASP A 6 1.18 4.28 11.23
N GLY A 7 0.96 5.54 10.84
CA GLY A 7 -0.35 6.17 10.97
C GLY A 7 -1.44 5.47 10.17
N ALA A 8 -1.13 5.00 8.95
CA ALA A 8 -2.09 4.20 8.16
C ALA A 8 -2.38 2.84 8.82
N ARG A 9 -1.36 2.17 9.36
CA ARG A 9 -1.52 0.91 10.10
C ARG A 9 -2.55 1.05 11.22
N HIS A 10 -2.41 2.08 12.04
CA HIS A 10 -3.34 2.34 13.14
C HIS A 10 -4.72 2.82 12.66
N ARG A 11 -4.76 3.75 11.69
CA ARG A 11 -6.02 4.30 11.16
C ARG A 11 -6.92 3.23 10.57
N PHE A 12 -6.36 2.32 9.77
CA PHE A 12 -7.12 1.27 9.09
C PHE A 12 -7.15 -0.05 9.86
N GLY A 13 -6.63 -0.09 11.09
CA GLY A 13 -6.65 -1.29 11.93
C GLY A 13 -5.94 -2.50 11.30
N LEU A 14 -4.85 -2.27 10.56
CA LEU A 14 -4.13 -3.32 9.82
C LEU A 14 -3.66 -4.48 10.69
N ASP A 15 -3.51 -4.28 12.00
CA ASP A 15 -3.13 -5.33 12.95
C ASP A 15 -4.17 -6.45 13.08
N LYS A 16 -5.44 -6.16 12.78
CA LYS A 16 -6.55 -7.11 12.83
C LYS A 16 -6.55 -8.10 11.66
N TYR A 17 -5.72 -7.87 10.65
CA TYR A 17 -5.72 -8.61 9.40
C TYR A 17 -4.34 -9.15 9.07
N ASP A 18 -4.27 -10.33 8.46
CA ASP A 18 -3.01 -10.99 8.15
C ASP A 18 -2.64 -10.99 6.67
N PHE A 19 -3.62 -10.72 5.81
CA PHE A 19 -3.47 -10.74 4.35
C PHE A 19 -4.26 -9.58 3.72
N ALA A 20 -3.96 -9.31 2.46
CA ALA A 20 -4.69 -8.37 1.64
C ALA A 20 -4.87 -8.89 0.21
N VAL A 21 -5.96 -8.50 -0.44
CA VAL A 21 -6.20 -8.71 -1.87
C VAL A 21 -6.24 -7.36 -2.56
N LEU A 22 -5.63 -7.29 -3.75
CA LEU A 22 -5.52 -6.06 -4.53
C LEU A 22 -6.47 -6.09 -5.73
N TYR A 23 -7.19 -5.00 -5.91
CA TYR A 23 -8.11 -4.77 -7.02
C TYR A 23 -7.73 -3.50 -7.73
N TYR A 24 -7.81 -3.48 -9.06
CA TYR A 24 -7.54 -2.27 -9.85
C TYR A 24 -8.77 -1.93 -10.69
N ASP A 25 -9.30 -0.74 -10.46
CA ASP A 25 -10.28 -0.11 -11.33
C ASP A 25 -9.54 0.72 -12.39
N LYS A 26 -9.61 0.25 -13.64
CA LYS A 26 -8.98 0.90 -14.79
C LYS A 26 -9.67 2.19 -15.21
N GLU A 27 -10.97 2.31 -14.97
CA GLU A 27 -11.74 3.47 -15.41
C GLU A 27 -11.46 4.68 -14.52
N THR A 28 -11.37 4.44 -13.21
CA THR A 28 -11.14 5.50 -12.21
C THR A 28 -9.68 5.60 -11.75
N SER A 29 -8.81 4.70 -12.23
CA SER A 29 -7.39 4.61 -11.82
C SER A 29 -7.23 4.53 -10.30
N VAL A 30 -7.99 3.63 -9.68
CA VAL A 30 -8.02 3.41 -8.24
C VAL A 30 -7.60 1.98 -7.92
N VAL A 31 -6.80 1.83 -6.87
CA VAL A 31 -6.45 0.54 -6.29
C VAL A 31 -7.27 0.33 -5.02
N GLY A 32 -8.07 -0.73 -5.01
CA GLY A 32 -8.73 -1.24 -3.81
C GLY A 32 -7.84 -2.25 -3.10
N VAL A 33 -7.76 -2.14 -1.78
CA VAL A 33 -7.09 -3.11 -0.91
C VAL A 33 -8.11 -3.67 0.04
N GLU A 34 -8.42 -4.95 -0.11
CA GLU A 34 -9.30 -5.68 0.80
C GLU A 34 -8.46 -6.39 1.86
N LEU A 35 -8.74 -6.12 3.13
CA LEU A 35 -8.05 -6.72 4.26
C LEU A 35 -8.79 -8.00 4.70
N ILE A 36 -8.05 -9.11 4.78
CA ILE A 36 -8.62 -10.44 5.04
C ILE A 36 -7.76 -11.25 6.02
N ASN A 37 -8.36 -12.32 6.55
CA ASN A 37 -7.70 -13.31 7.42
C ASN A 37 -7.70 -14.73 6.83
N ASP A 38 -8.06 -14.86 5.55
CA ASP A 38 -8.03 -16.13 4.83
C ASP A 38 -6.80 -16.17 3.92
N GLU A 39 -5.88 -17.09 4.22
CA GLU A 39 -4.66 -17.30 3.44
C GLU A 39 -4.92 -18.01 2.11
N ASN A 40 -6.06 -18.72 1.98
CA ASN A 40 -6.42 -19.50 0.81
C ASN A 40 -7.29 -18.71 -0.18
N ALA A 41 -7.66 -17.47 0.18
CA ALA A 41 -8.38 -16.59 -0.72
C ALA A 41 -7.56 -16.32 -1.99
N GLU A 42 -8.24 -16.27 -3.13
CA GLU A 42 -7.59 -15.98 -4.40
C GLU A 42 -6.92 -14.61 -4.37
N GLY A 43 -5.64 -14.56 -4.74
CA GLY A 43 -4.87 -13.32 -4.74
C GLY A 43 -4.44 -12.82 -3.34
N ALA A 44 -4.56 -13.63 -2.29
CA ALA A 44 -4.10 -13.28 -0.95
C ALA A 44 -2.59 -12.96 -0.91
N ILE A 45 -2.24 -11.78 -0.41
CA ILE A 45 -0.87 -11.31 -0.22
C ILE A 45 -0.65 -11.10 1.27
N LYS A 46 0.40 -11.69 1.84
CA LYS A 46 0.72 -11.52 3.26
C LYS A 46 0.97 -10.05 3.60
N LEU A 47 0.25 -9.54 4.60
CA LEU A 47 0.46 -8.22 5.17
C LEU A 47 1.61 -8.29 6.18
N ARG A 48 2.79 -7.78 5.78
CA ARG A 48 3.98 -7.79 6.62
C ARG A 48 3.98 -6.57 7.54
N LYS A 49 3.71 -6.81 8.81
CA LYS A 49 3.72 -5.78 9.87
C LYS A 49 5.15 -5.66 10.40
N ARG A 50 5.71 -4.46 10.45
CA ARG A 50 7.04 -4.24 11.02
C ARG A 50 6.92 -4.11 12.54
N GLU A 51 7.91 -4.59 13.29
CA GLU A 51 7.94 -4.41 14.75
C GLU A 51 7.94 -2.92 15.11
N THR A 52 8.65 -2.11 14.33
CA THR A 52 8.65 -0.65 14.45
C THR A 52 8.15 -0.04 13.13
N GLY A 53 7.09 0.75 13.24
CA GLY A 53 6.47 1.47 12.12
C GLY A 53 5.36 0.70 11.41
N GLY A 54 5.19 1.02 10.13
CA GLY A 54 4.04 0.59 9.34
C GLY A 54 4.06 -0.87 8.86
N ALA A 55 3.36 -1.12 7.75
CA ALA A 55 3.22 -2.44 7.16
C ALA A 55 3.50 -2.39 5.65
N ASP A 56 3.77 -3.53 5.02
CA ASP A 56 3.94 -3.60 3.57
C ASP A 56 3.44 -4.91 2.97
N ILE A 57 3.17 -4.85 1.66
CA ILE A 57 2.76 -5.99 0.84
C ILE A 57 3.62 -6.09 -0.43
N ALA A 58 3.86 -7.33 -0.85
CA ALA A 58 4.62 -7.64 -2.06
C ALA A 58 3.73 -7.52 -3.31
N ALA A 59 3.53 -6.28 -3.79
CA ALA A 59 2.61 -6.00 -4.90
C ALA A 59 3.28 -5.85 -6.29
N LYS A 60 4.54 -6.29 -6.47
CA LYS A 60 5.29 -6.02 -7.72
C LYS A 60 4.59 -6.61 -8.95
N SER A 61 4.20 -7.88 -8.89
CA SER A 61 3.48 -8.56 -9.98
C SER A 61 2.18 -7.83 -10.35
N PHE A 62 1.42 -7.38 -9.35
CA PHE A 62 0.18 -6.64 -9.55
C PHE A 62 0.41 -5.31 -10.28
N VAL A 63 1.32 -4.47 -9.79
CA VAL A 63 1.56 -3.15 -10.40
C VAL A 63 2.17 -3.25 -11.79
N ASP A 64 3.03 -4.25 -12.02
CA ASP A 64 3.63 -4.50 -13.34
C ASP A 64 2.57 -5.01 -14.33
N TYR A 65 1.69 -5.92 -13.91
CA TYR A 65 0.62 -6.46 -14.76
C TYR A 65 -0.34 -5.37 -15.26
N PHE A 66 -0.67 -4.40 -14.40
CA PHE A 66 -1.54 -3.29 -14.76
C PHE A 66 -0.80 -2.06 -15.31
N GLY A 67 0.53 -2.06 -15.33
CA GLY A 67 1.32 -0.92 -15.81
C GLY A 67 1.20 0.33 -14.95
N ILE A 68 0.93 0.18 -13.65
CA ILE A 68 0.70 1.28 -12.70
C ILE A 68 1.91 1.56 -11.78
N THR A 69 3.07 1.05 -12.14
CA THR A 69 4.32 1.30 -11.40
C THR A 69 4.77 2.75 -11.62
N PRO A 70 4.90 3.57 -10.56
CA PRO A 70 5.41 4.93 -10.71
C PRO A 70 6.91 4.92 -11.03
N GLU A 71 7.38 5.93 -11.77
CA GLU A 71 8.80 6.07 -12.12
C GLU A 71 9.69 6.28 -10.87
N ASN A 72 9.18 7.04 -9.90
CA ASN A 72 9.84 7.35 -8.64
C ASN A 72 9.05 6.81 -7.45
N THR A 73 9.68 6.79 -6.27
CA THR A 73 8.97 6.48 -5.03
C THR A 73 7.92 7.55 -4.74
N THR A 74 6.66 7.17 -4.78
CA THR A 74 5.52 8.08 -4.66
C THR A 74 4.67 7.74 -3.44
N MET A 75 4.24 8.77 -2.73
CA MET A 75 3.28 8.68 -1.63
C MET A 75 1.90 9.06 -2.14
N TYR A 76 0.88 8.35 -1.70
CA TYR A 76 -0.50 8.60 -2.14
C TYR A 76 -1.42 8.70 -0.93
N ASN A 77 -2.56 9.37 -1.08
CA ASN A 77 -3.52 9.41 0.00
C ASN A 77 -4.33 8.11 0.03
N LEU A 78 -4.73 7.76 1.24
CA LEU A 78 -5.56 6.60 1.52
C LEU A 78 -6.89 7.07 2.10
N SER A 79 -7.98 6.53 1.57
CA SER A 79 -9.33 6.69 2.09
C SER A 79 -9.92 5.35 2.51
N GLU A 80 -10.92 5.42 3.38
CA GLU A 80 -11.73 4.25 3.74
C GLU A 80 -12.66 3.93 2.55
N GLY A 81 -12.85 2.64 2.28
CA GLY A 81 -13.86 2.18 1.33
C GLY A 81 -15.23 2.07 1.99
N GLU A 82 -16.13 1.29 1.38
CA GLU A 82 -17.51 1.14 1.87
C GLU A 82 -17.61 0.51 3.27
N ASN A 83 -16.58 -0.20 3.71
CA ASN A 83 -16.50 -0.76 5.06
C ASN A 83 -15.04 -0.83 5.54
N GLU A 84 -14.84 -1.19 6.82
CA GLU A 84 -13.54 -1.23 7.50
C GLU A 84 -12.50 -2.19 6.88
N ARG A 85 -12.91 -3.09 5.98
CA ARG A 85 -11.97 -3.99 5.27
C ARG A 85 -11.36 -3.36 4.04
N TRP A 86 -11.94 -2.28 3.53
CA TRP A 86 -11.51 -1.68 2.27
C TRP A 86 -10.70 -0.42 2.51
N ILE A 87 -9.49 -0.41 1.95
CA ILE A 87 -8.69 0.79 1.79
C ILE A 87 -8.68 1.14 0.30
N VAL A 88 -8.91 2.41 0.02
CA VAL A 88 -8.92 2.94 -1.34
C VAL A 88 -7.70 3.84 -1.52
N TRP A 89 -6.96 3.59 -2.59
CA TRP A 89 -5.78 4.33 -3.00
C TRP A 89 -6.02 4.90 -4.40
N SER A 90 -6.08 6.23 -4.53
CA SER A 90 -6.15 6.91 -5.82
C SER A 90 -4.75 7.06 -6.44
N LEU A 91 -4.60 6.74 -7.73
CA LEU A 91 -3.34 6.95 -8.44
C LEU A 91 -3.13 8.40 -8.90
N HIS A 92 -4.14 9.26 -8.76
CA HIS A 92 -4.11 10.65 -9.23
C HIS A 92 -3.43 11.64 -8.28
N ASP A 93 -3.30 11.30 -7.00
CA ASP A 93 -2.82 12.22 -5.96
C ASP A 93 -1.39 11.95 -5.48
N GLY A 94 -0.64 11.22 -6.30
CA GLY A 94 0.73 10.82 -6.01
C GLY A 94 1.67 12.01 -5.82
N VAL A 95 2.30 12.08 -4.65
CA VAL A 95 3.36 13.03 -4.33
C VAL A 95 4.71 12.29 -4.33
N GLU A 96 5.56 12.61 -5.30
CA GLU A 96 6.89 12.04 -5.39
C GLU A 96 7.74 12.41 -4.16
N ARG A 97 8.39 11.41 -3.58
CA ARG A 97 9.24 11.63 -2.43
C ARG A 97 10.61 12.14 -2.90
N LYS A 98 10.87 13.43 -2.71
CA LYS A 98 12.19 14.01 -2.96
C LYS A 98 13.23 13.30 -2.08
N ARG A 99 14.25 12.73 -2.71
CA ARG A 99 15.38 12.10 -2.02
C ARG A 99 16.14 13.21 -1.26
N GLY A 100 16.02 13.23 0.07
CA GLY A 100 16.83 14.14 0.87
C GLY A 100 18.32 13.84 0.64
N LYS A 101 19.11 14.85 0.28
CA LYS A 101 20.57 14.74 0.31
C LYS A 101 20.97 14.43 1.76
N ARG A 102 21.32 13.18 2.05
CA ARG A 102 22.15 12.88 3.22
C ARG A 102 23.54 13.40 2.86
N GLU A 103 23.89 14.59 3.35
CA GLU A 103 25.30 14.96 3.46
C GLU A 103 25.94 13.91 4.37
N ARG A 104 26.76 13.04 3.78
CA ARG A 104 27.68 12.22 4.56
C ARG A 104 28.70 13.19 5.14
N GLY A 105 28.44 13.67 6.36
CA GLY A 105 29.48 14.32 7.16
C GLY A 105 30.60 13.30 7.37
N LEU A 106 31.71 13.48 6.64
CA LEU A 106 33.00 12.97 7.04
C LEU A 106 33.47 13.86 8.18
N ALA A 107 33.48 13.32 9.40
CA ALA A 107 34.22 13.83 10.54
C ALA A 107 34.75 12.63 11.31
#